data_AF-C6TMP2-F1
#
_entry.id   AF-C6TMP2-F1
#
_cell.length_a   1.000
_cell.length_b   1.000
_cell.length_c   1.000
_cell.angle_alpha   90.00
_cell.angle_beta   90.00
_cell.angle_gamma   90.00
#
_symmetry.space_group_name_H-M   'P 1'
#
loop_
_entity.id
_entity.type
_entity.pdbx_description
1 polymer ?
#
loop_
_entity_poly.entity_id
_entity_poly.type
_entity_poly.pdbx_seq_one_letter_code
_entity_poly.pdbx_strand_id
1 'polypeptide(L)'
;MDQGRDSALTQMRKSVEKLGSSAEGYGDPTLMRFLIARSMEVDKAAKMFLQWKKWRSAMVPNGFISESEIPDELEARKIFLQGLSQDKFPVMIVQTNRHFASKDQIQFKKFVVYLLDKTIASAFKGREIGTEKLIGIIDLQNISYKNIDARGLITGFQFLQAYYLERLAKCYMLHMPWFFVSV
;
A
#
# COMPACT_ATOMS: atom_id res chain seq x y z
N MET A 1 -25.48 9.38 -11.95
CA MET A 1 -24.54 9.18 -10.82
C MET A 1 -23.18 9.88 -11.02
N ASP A 2 -22.84 10.39 -12.22
CA ASP A 2 -21.52 11.00 -12.49
C ASP A 2 -21.31 12.46 -12.05
N GLN A 3 -22.31 13.34 -12.18
CA GLN A 3 -22.11 14.79 -11.97
C GLN A 3 -21.56 15.16 -10.58
N GLY A 4 -21.93 14.42 -9.53
CA GLY A 4 -21.42 14.66 -8.18
C GLY A 4 -19.94 14.31 -8.02
N ARG A 5 -19.45 13.29 -8.73
CA ARG A 5 -18.05 12.85 -8.70
C ARG A 5 -17.15 13.82 -9.47
N ASP A 6 -17.59 14.25 -10.64
CA ASP A 6 -16.86 15.20 -11.48
C ASP A 6 -16.72 16.57 -10.79
N SER A 7 -17.79 17.00 -10.11
CA SER A 7 -17.77 18.20 -9.26
C SER A 7 -16.76 18.07 -8.12
N ALA A 8 -16.77 16.94 -7.38
CA ALA A 8 -15.83 16.70 -6.28
C ALA A 8 -14.36 16.65 -6.75
N LEU A 9 -14.09 16.04 -7.90
CA LEU A 9 -12.75 16.03 -8.52
C LEU A 9 -12.28 17.43 -8.90
N THR A 10 -13.16 18.22 -9.52
CA THR A 10 -12.87 19.61 -9.88
C THR A 10 -12.57 20.44 -8.63
N GLN A 11 -13.37 20.30 -7.56
CA GLN A 11 -13.13 20.97 -6.29
C GLN A 11 -11.84 20.50 -5.61
N MET A 12 -11.52 19.21 -5.68
CA MET A 12 -10.26 18.67 -5.16
C MET A 12 -9.05 19.27 -5.86
N ARG A 13 -9.05 19.35 -7.20
CA ARG A 13 -7.96 19.97 -7.96
C ARG A 13 -7.76 21.44 -7.55
N LYS A 14 -8.85 22.21 -7.44
CA LYS A 14 -8.81 23.60 -6.95
C LYS A 14 -8.31 23.72 -5.50
N SER A 15 -8.72 22.81 -4.61
CA SER A 15 -8.26 22.82 -3.22
C SER A 15 -6.75 22.50 -3.13
N VAL A 16 -6.25 21.58 -3.95
CA VAL A 16 -4.81 21.29 -4.09
C VAL A 16 -4.02 22.51 -4.57
N GLU A 17 -4.52 23.23 -5.57
CA GLU A 17 -3.93 24.49 -6.07
C GLU A 17 -3.90 25.58 -5.00
N LYS A 18 -5.02 25.75 -4.27
CA LYS A 18 -5.11 26.71 -3.15
C LYS A 18 -4.10 26.41 -2.03
N LEU A 19 -3.74 25.14 -1.84
CA LEU A 19 -2.73 24.71 -0.89
C LEU A 19 -1.28 24.83 -1.44
N GLY A 20 -1.09 25.42 -2.62
CA GLY A 20 0.23 25.67 -3.21
C GLY A 20 0.88 24.44 -3.85
N SER A 21 0.09 23.42 -4.22
CA SER A 21 0.59 22.26 -4.96
C SER A 21 -0.19 22.05 -6.26
N SER A 22 0.23 21.07 -7.06
CA SER A 22 -0.45 20.69 -8.31
C SER A 22 -0.88 19.23 -8.27
N ALA A 23 -2.05 18.94 -8.84
CA ALA A 23 -2.53 17.58 -9.11
C ALA A 23 -2.22 17.12 -10.55
N GLU A 24 -1.41 17.89 -11.29
CA GLU A 24 -0.93 17.53 -12.62
C GLU A 24 -0.13 16.22 -12.58
N GLY A 25 -0.25 15.41 -13.62
CA GLY A 25 0.31 14.06 -13.69
C GLY A 25 -0.50 12.99 -12.95
N TYR A 26 -1.55 13.36 -12.21
CA TYR A 26 -2.44 12.42 -11.51
C TYR A 26 -3.84 12.40 -12.14
N GLY A 27 -4.24 11.22 -12.60
CA GLY A 27 -5.57 10.98 -13.16
C GLY A 27 -6.69 11.02 -12.12
N ASP A 28 -7.92 11.22 -12.59
CA ASP A 28 -9.11 11.27 -11.75
C ASP A 28 -9.30 10.05 -10.84
N PRO A 29 -9.03 8.81 -11.29
CA PRO A 29 -9.13 7.64 -10.42
C PRO A 29 -8.20 7.71 -9.20
N THR A 30 -6.98 8.21 -9.37
CA THR A 30 -6.03 8.39 -8.26
C THR A 30 -6.54 9.42 -7.26
N LEU A 31 -7.03 10.57 -7.73
CA LEU A 31 -7.60 11.60 -6.86
C LEU A 31 -8.87 11.12 -6.14
N MET A 32 -9.72 10.36 -6.84
CA MET A 32 -10.93 9.79 -6.27
C MET A 32 -10.65 8.88 -5.07
N ARG A 33 -9.51 8.17 -5.03
CA ARG A 33 -9.11 7.37 -3.85
C ARG A 33 -8.96 8.22 -2.59
N PHE A 34 -8.38 9.42 -2.70
CA PHE A 34 -8.21 10.32 -1.57
C PHE A 34 -9.56 10.89 -1.11
N LEU A 35 -10.46 11.20 -2.06
CA LEU A 35 -11.83 11.60 -1.76
C LEU A 35 -12.56 10.48 -1.00
N ILE A 36 -12.56 9.25 -1.53
CA ILE A 36 -13.20 8.09 -0.89
C ILE A 36 -12.62 7.85 0.51
N ALA A 37 -11.29 7.85 0.66
CA ALA A 37 -10.61 7.65 1.94
C ALA A 37 -10.91 8.75 2.99
N ARG A 38 -11.51 9.86 2.56
CA ARG A 38 -11.95 10.96 3.42
C ARG A 38 -13.45 11.24 3.29
N SER A 39 -14.25 10.24 2.93
CA SER A 39 -15.71 10.32 2.86
C SER A 39 -16.21 11.48 1.97
N MET A 40 -15.51 11.72 0.86
CA MET A 40 -15.75 12.82 -0.10
C MET A 40 -15.50 14.23 0.45
N GLU A 41 -14.84 14.37 1.61
CA GLU A 41 -14.49 15.67 2.20
C GLU A 41 -13.28 16.28 1.48
N VAL A 42 -13.55 17.19 0.54
CA VAL A 42 -12.58 17.77 -0.40
C VAL A 42 -11.32 18.31 0.30
N ASP A 43 -11.46 19.15 1.33
CA ASP A 43 -10.31 19.78 1.98
C ASP A 43 -9.45 18.78 2.76
N LYS A 44 -10.07 17.74 3.33
CA LYS A 44 -9.35 16.65 4.02
C LYS A 44 -8.61 15.77 3.02
N ALA A 45 -9.26 15.47 1.88
CA ALA A 45 -8.67 14.70 0.79
C ALA A 45 -7.47 15.44 0.17
N ALA A 46 -7.60 16.74 -0.10
CA ALA A 46 -6.52 17.56 -0.65
C ALA A 46 -5.30 17.62 0.29
N LYS A 47 -5.52 17.87 1.59
CA LYS A 47 -4.43 17.82 2.59
C LYS A 47 -3.73 16.46 2.66
N MET A 48 -4.51 15.38 2.63
CA MET A 48 -3.97 14.02 2.62
C MET A 48 -3.15 13.73 1.35
N PHE A 49 -3.63 14.20 0.19
CA PHE A 49 -2.91 14.06 -1.08
C PHE A 49 -1.56 14.79 -1.06
N LEU A 50 -1.49 16.01 -0.51
CA LEU A 50 -0.23 16.74 -0.35
C LEU A 50 0.75 16.00 0.58
N GLN A 51 0.26 15.47 1.71
CA GLN A 51 1.07 14.67 2.63
C GLN A 51 1.62 13.41 1.94
N TRP A 52 0.76 12.73 1.16
CA TRP A 52 1.16 11.58 0.37
C TRP A 52 2.22 11.92 -0.68
N LYS A 53 2.04 13.02 -1.44
CA LYS A 53 3.04 13.46 -2.43
C LYS A 53 4.40 13.72 -1.78
N LYS A 54 4.41 14.48 -0.67
CA LYS A 54 5.64 14.77 0.08
C LYS A 54 6.31 13.49 0.56
N TRP A 55 5.53 12.55 1.10
CA TRP A 55 6.04 11.25 1.53
C TRP A 55 6.60 10.44 0.35
N ARG A 56 5.87 10.36 -0.77
CA ARG A 56 6.26 9.56 -1.94
C ARG A 56 7.56 10.08 -2.55
N SER A 57 7.71 11.41 -2.67
CA SER A 57 8.95 12.03 -3.16
C SER A 57 10.15 11.79 -2.24
N ALA A 58 9.94 11.73 -0.92
CA ALA A 58 11.01 11.46 0.03
C ALA A 58 11.37 9.96 0.12
N MET A 59 10.36 9.10 0.06
CA MET A 59 10.52 7.66 0.25
C MET A 59 10.98 6.96 -1.03
N VAL A 60 10.53 7.42 -2.19
CA VAL A 60 10.78 6.79 -3.50
C VAL A 60 11.23 7.85 -4.52
N PRO A 61 12.37 8.53 -4.26
CA PRO A 61 12.80 9.69 -5.06
C PRO A 61 13.06 9.35 -6.54
N ASN A 62 13.48 8.12 -6.83
CA ASN A 62 13.76 7.65 -8.18
C ASN A 62 12.56 6.97 -8.86
N GLY A 63 11.37 7.04 -8.25
CA GLY A 63 10.15 6.38 -8.73
C GLY A 63 10.05 4.89 -8.39
N PHE A 64 11.15 4.23 -8.06
CA PHE A 64 11.22 2.86 -7.53
C PHE A 64 12.20 2.74 -6.35
N ILE A 65 12.07 1.67 -5.58
CA ILE A 65 13.05 1.24 -4.57
C ILE A 65 13.96 0.20 -5.22
N SER A 66 15.27 0.39 -5.17
CA SER A 66 16.24 -0.59 -5.69
C SER A 66 16.38 -1.77 -4.73
N GLU A 67 16.59 -2.98 -5.26
CA GLU A 67 16.85 -4.18 -4.44
C GLU A 67 18.10 -4.03 -3.57
N SER A 68 19.07 -3.23 -4.01
CA SER A 68 20.28 -2.90 -3.24
C SER A 68 20.00 -2.06 -1.98
N GLU A 69 18.82 -1.43 -1.89
CA GLU A 69 18.41 -0.67 -0.70
C GLU A 69 17.70 -1.53 0.35
N ILE A 70 17.39 -2.80 0.02
CA ILE A 70 16.60 -3.73 0.83
C ILE A 70 17.17 -5.17 0.85
N PRO A 71 18.51 -5.36 0.88
CA PRO A 71 19.11 -6.70 0.72
C PRO A 71 18.70 -7.69 1.82
N ASP A 72 18.68 -7.25 3.07
CA ASP A 72 18.41 -8.12 4.23
C ASP A 72 16.95 -8.60 4.22
N GLU A 73 16.03 -7.71 3.82
CA GLU A 73 14.61 -8.03 3.73
C GLU A 73 14.30 -8.98 2.57
N LEU A 74 15.04 -8.88 1.46
CA LEU A 74 14.95 -9.79 0.32
C LEU A 74 15.55 -11.16 0.62
N GLU A 75 16.67 -11.22 1.35
CA GLU A 75 17.33 -12.47 1.73
C GLU A 75 16.40 -13.41 2.50
N ALA A 76 15.50 -12.85 3.32
CA ALA A 76 14.51 -13.62 4.07
C ALA A 76 13.55 -14.44 3.19
N ARG A 77 13.40 -14.10 1.89
CA ARG A 77 12.55 -14.83 0.92
C ARG A 77 11.16 -15.16 1.48
N LYS A 78 10.55 -14.19 2.14
CA LYS A 78 9.26 -14.32 2.87
C LYS A 78 8.04 -13.95 2.04
N ILE A 79 8.23 -13.49 0.80
CA ILE A 79 7.17 -13.02 -0.07
C ILE A 79 7.09 -13.89 -1.33
N PHE A 80 5.88 -14.28 -1.69
CA PHE A 80 5.58 -14.97 -2.93
C PHE A 80 4.49 -14.23 -3.69
N LEU A 81 4.82 -13.76 -4.87
CA LEU A 81 3.87 -13.15 -5.78
C LEU A 81 3.23 -14.25 -6.64
N GLN A 82 1.91 -14.29 -6.65
CA GLN A 82 1.10 -15.24 -7.41
C GLN A 82 0.43 -14.56 -8.59
N GLY A 83 -0.22 -15.37 -9.43
CA GLY A 83 -1.06 -14.89 -10.52
C GLY A 83 -2.25 -14.05 -10.04
N LEU A 84 -3.08 -13.65 -10.98
CA LEU A 84 -4.26 -12.84 -10.70
C LEU A 84 -5.40 -13.68 -10.13
N SER A 85 -6.15 -13.10 -9.20
CA SER A 85 -7.43 -13.64 -8.74
C SER A 85 -8.47 -13.64 -9.86
N GLN A 86 -9.63 -14.26 -9.60
CA GLN A 86 -10.79 -14.20 -10.51
C GLN A 86 -11.19 -12.73 -10.80
N ASP A 87 -11.14 -11.87 -9.78
CA ASP A 87 -11.40 -10.43 -9.85
C ASP A 87 -10.22 -9.62 -10.44
N LYS A 88 -9.20 -10.30 -10.99
CA LYS A 88 -8.00 -9.72 -11.61
C LYS A 88 -7.07 -8.94 -10.67
N PHE A 89 -7.15 -9.18 -9.36
CA PHE A 89 -6.21 -8.60 -8.40
C PHE A 89 -4.95 -9.50 -8.28
N PRO A 90 -3.73 -8.93 -8.29
CA PRO A 90 -2.53 -9.67 -7.97
C PRO A 90 -2.59 -10.16 -6.52
N VAL A 91 -2.11 -11.38 -6.32
CA VAL A 91 -2.14 -12.05 -5.01
C VAL A 91 -0.71 -12.15 -4.48
N MET A 92 -0.50 -11.69 -3.25
CA MET A 92 0.76 -11.72 -2.56
C MET A 92 0.64 -12.57 -1.29
N ILE A 93 1.51 -13.56 -1.13
CA ILE A 93 1.59 -14.42 0.05
C ILE A 93 2.80 -14.01 0.89
N VAL A 94 2.57 -13.80 2.18
CA VAL A 94 3.59 -13.49 3.18
C VAL A 94 3.76 -14.72 4.08
N GLN A 95 4.92 -15.38 3.99
CA GLN A 95 5.29 -16.48 4.89
C GLN A 95 5.90 -15.92 6.17
N THR A 96 5.13 -15.88 7.25
CA THR A 96 5.56 -15.19 8.48
C THR A 96 6.63 -15.96 9.25
N ASN A 97 6.73 -17.27 9.09
CA ASN A 97 7.79 -18.08 9.72
C ASN A 97 9.21 -17.72 9.23
N ARG A 98 9.31 -17.02 8.08
CA ARG A 98 10.55 -16.43 7.55
C ARG A 98 10.74 -14.97 7.92
N HIS A 99 9.75 -14.35 8.56
CA HIS A 99 9.85 -12.98 9.01
C HIS A 99 10.61 -12.91 10.33
N PHE A 100 11.53 -11.94 10.42
CA PHE A 100 12.19 -11.54 11.65
C PHE A 100 12.12 -10.03 11.75
N ALA A 101 11.95 -9.52 12.98
CA ALA A 101 11.90 -8.10 13.23
C ALA A 101 13.18 -7.43 12.70
N SER A 102 13.01 -6.43 11.84
CA SER A 102 14.15 -5.80 11.17
C SER A 102 15.00 -4.99 12.14
N LYS A 103 16.32 -5.12 12.03
CA LYS A 103 17.27 -4.24 12.74
C LYS A 103 17.33 -2.85 12.09
N ASP A 104 17.07 -2.77 10.79
CA ASP A 104 17.00 -1.53 10.03
C ASP A 104 15.54 -1.22 9.65
N GLN A 105 14.92 -0.37 10.45
CA GLN A 105 13.53 0.04 10.24
C GLN A 105 13.34 0.88 8.97
N ILE A 106 14.38 1.54 8.47
CA ILE A 106 14.33 2.29 7.21
C ILE A 106 14.28 1.30 6.05
N GLN A 107 15.16 0.29 6.08
CA GLN A 107 15.18 -0.79 5.11
C GLN A 107 13.84 -1.53 5.07
N PHE A 108 13.29 -1.89 6.23
CA PHE A 108 11.98 -2.54 6.31
C PHE A 108 10.86 -1.70 5.68
N LYS A 109 10.80 -0.39 5.96
CA LYS A 109 9.81 0.49 5.34
C LYS A 109 9.98 0.56 3.82
N LYS A 110 11.22 0.63 3.31
CA LYS A 110 11.51 0.58 1.88
C LYS A 110 11.09 -0.75 1.26
N PHE A 111 11.29 -1.85 1.98
CA PHE A 111 10.86 -3.17 1.55
C PHE A 111 9.33 -3.28 1.44
N VAL A 112 8.58 -2.73 2.41
CA VAL A 112 7.10 -2.66 2.33
C VAL A 112 6.65 -1.88 1.09
N VAL A 113 7.30 -0.75 0.78
CA VAL A 113 7.00 0.02 -0.43
C VAL A 113 7.31 -0.77 -1.69
N TYR A 114 8.52 -1.32 -1.80
CA TYR A 114 8.95 -2.16 -2.90
C TYR A 114 7.95 -3.30 -3.16
N LEU A 115 7.51 -3.95 -2.09
CA LEU A 115 6.59 -5.07 -2.13
C LEU A 115 5.21 -4.67 -2.70
N LEU A 116 4.64 -3.59 -2.17
CA LEU A 116 3.32 -3.11 -2.59
C LEU A 116 3.38 -2.63 -4.04
N ASP A 117 4.39 -1.83 -4.41
CA ASP A 117 4.58 -1.34 -5.77
C ASP A 117 4.76 -2.49 -6.77
N LYS A 118 5.64 -3.45 -6.47
CA LYS A 118 5.89 -4.60 -7.34
C LYS A 118 4.67 -5.51 -7.49
N THR A 119 3.91 -5.71 -6.40
CA THR A 119 2.67 -6.49 -6.43
C THR A 119 1.63 -5.82 -7.32
N ILE A 120 1.41 -4.51 -7.16
CA ILE A 120 0.48 -3.75 -8.00
C ILE A 120 0.93 -3.81 -9.46
N ALA A 121 2.19 -3.46 -9.75
CA ALA A 121 2.74 -3.43 -11.11
C ALA A 121 2.63 -4.79 -11.85
N SER A 122 2.61 -5.91 -11.12
CA SER A 122 2.49 -7.23 -11.73
C SER A 122 1.14 -7.50 -12.42
N ALA A 123 0.07 -6.83 -11.99
CA ALA A 123 -1.25 -6.95 -12.61
C ALA A 123 -1.52 -5.90 -13.68
N PHE A 124 -0.83 -4.76 -13.62
CA PHE A 124 -1.09 -3.61 -14.48
C PHE A 124 0.19 -3.29 -15.25
N LYS A 125 0.26 -3.69 -16.52
CA LYS A 125 1.41 -3.54 -17.43
C LYS A 125 1.73 -2.06 -17.73
N GLY A 126 2.16 -1.31 -16.73
CA GLY A 126 2.68 0.06 -16.84
C GLY A 126 1.64 1.18 -17.02
N ARG A 127 0.34 0.91 -16.83
CA ARG A 127 -0.68 1.97 -16.79
C ARG A 127 -1.43 1.92 -15.48
N GLU A 128 -1.16 2.90 -14.63
CA GLU A 128 -2.01 3.18 -13.48
C GLU A 128 -3.35 3.74 -13.99
N ILE A 129 -4.39 2.93 -13.90
CA ILE A 129 -5.79 3.28 -14.12
C ILE A 129 -6.46 3.79 -12.83
N GLY A 130 -5.76 3.71 -11.70
CA GLY A 130 -6.15 4.20 -10.38
C GLY A 130 -7.29 3.40 -9.72
N THR A 131 -7.58 2.20 -10.19
CA THR A 131 -8.47 1.20 -9.55
C THR A 131 -7.74 -0.07 -9.13
N GLU A 132 -6.41 -0.09 -9.25
CA GLU A 132 -5.59 -1.23 -8.86
C GLU A 132 -5.78 -1.55 -7.37
N LYS A 133 -6.11 -2.81 -7.10
CA LYS A 133 -6.10 -3.38 -5.76
C LYS A 133 -5.29 -4.67 -5.76
N LEU A 134 -4.83 -5.09 -4.60
CA LEU A 134 -4.12 -6.34 -4.36
C LEU A 134 -4.83 -7.18 -3.30
N ILE A 135 -4.54 -8.48 -3.29
CA ILE A 135 -4.93 -9.39 -2.22
C ILE A 135 -3.67 -9.80 -1.45
N GLY A 136 -3.72 -9.62 -0.12
CA GLY A 136 -2.68 -10.11 0.78
C GLY A 136 -3.12 -11.42 1.46
N ILE A 137 -2.23 -12.41 1.49
CA ILE A 137 -2.39 -13.63 2.27
C ILE A 137 -1.25 -13.67 3.28
N ILE A 138 -1.58 -13.61 4.56
CA ILE A 138 -0.63 -13.76 5.67
C ILE A 138 -0.69 -15.21 6.12
N ASP A 139 0.33 -15.98 5.75
CA ASP A 139 0.43 -17.39 6.10
C ASP A 139 1.22 -17.54 7.40
N LEU A 140 0.52 -17.91 8.47
CA LEU A 140 1.05 -18.08 9.81
C LEU A 140 1.55 -19.51 10.07
N GLN A 141 1.61 -20.36 9.04
CA GLN A 141 2.05 -21.73 9.19
C GLN A 141 3.47 -21.78 9.77
N ASN A 142 3.64 -22.55 10.85
CA ASN A 142 4.91 -22.71 11.57
C ASN A 142 5.50 -21.40 12.12
N ILE A 143 4.68 -20.35 12.35
CA ILE A 143 5.15 -19.16 13.05
C ILE A 143 5.56 -19.52 14.48
N SER A 144 6.67 -18.93 14.95
CA SER A 144 7.15 -19.06 16.32
C SER A 144 7.34 -17.69 16.96
N TYR A 145 7.54 -17.63 18.28
CA TYR A 145 7.64 -16.35 19.01
C TYR A 145 8.72 -15.40 18.45
N LYS A 146 9.85 -15.91 17.94
CA LYS A 146 10.91 -15.10 17.33
C LYS A 146 10.49 -14.39 16.03
N ASN A 147 9.41 -14.85 15.40
CA ASN A 147 8.87 -14.28 14.16
C ASN A 147 7.79 -13.22 14.42
N ILE A 148 7.31 -13.10 15.66
CA ILE A 148 6.26 -12.15 16.01
C ILE A 148 6.86 -10.75 16.03
N ASP A 149 6.44 -9.92 15.07
CA ASP A 149 6.78 -8.50 14.99
C ASP A 149 5.51 -7.67 14.85
N ALA A 150 4.93 -7.29 15.99
CA ALA A 150 3.75 -6.44 16.02
C ALA A 150 4.02 -5.07 15.37
N ARG A 151 5.24 -4.53 15.52
CA ARG A 151 5.61 -3.23 14.94
C ARG A 151 5.68 -3.30 13.42
N GLY A 152 6.27 -4.38 12.89
CA GLY A 152 6.32 -4.64 11.46
C GLY A 152 4.91 -4.75 10.84
N LEU A 153 4.02 -5.51 11.50
CA LEU A 153 2.63 -5.65 11.05
C LEU A 153 1.88 -4.30 11.08
N ILE A 154 1.98 -3.55 12.19
CA ILE A 154 1.38 -2.21 12.33
C ILE A 154 1.90 -1.29 11.22
N THR A 155 3.20 -1.29 10.94
CA THR A 155 3.80 -0.47 9.88
C THR A 155 3.22 -0.81 8.51
N GLY A 156 3.06 -2.10 8.19
CA GLY A 156 2.43 -2.55 6.95
C GLY A 156 1.01 -2.01 6.76
N PHE A 157 0.17 -2.13 7.81
CA PHE A 157 -1.20 -1.61 7.76
C PHE A 157 -1.25 -0.08 7.73
N GLN A 158 -0.37 0.61 8.45
CA GLN A 158 -0.25 2.06 8.37
C GLN A 158 0.10 2.52 6.95
N PHE A 159 0.98 1.80 6.24
CA PHE A 159 1.31 2.13 4.86
C PHE A 159 0.12 1.94 3.92
N LEU A 160 -0.64 0.85 4.11
CA LEU A 160 -1.89 0.62 3.37
C LEU A 160 -2.91 1.74 3.60
N GLN A 161 -3.09 2.18 4.85
CA GLN A 161 -4.07 3.19 5.24
C GLN A 161 -3.66 4.62 4.93
N ALA A 162 -2.37 4.95 4.92
CA ALA A 162 -1.88 6.30 4.73
C ALA A 162 -1.40 6.56 3.30
N TYR A 163 -0.84 5.55 2.63
CA TYR A 163 -0.08 5.74 1.39
C TYR A 163 -0.51 4.88 0.20
N TYR A 164 -1.19 3.75 0.44
CA TYR A 164 -1.75 2.87 -0.59
C TYR A 164 -3.27 2.80 -0.48
N LEU A 165 -3.90 3.97 -0.46
CA LEU A 165 -5.34 4.16 -0.24
C LEU A 165 -6.17 3.38 -1.24
N GLU A 166 -7.21 2.70 -0.74
CA GLU A 166 -8.13 1.91 -1.55
C GLU A 166 -7.45 0.82 -2.40
N ARG A 167 -6.22 0.41 -2.07
CA ARG A 167 -5.48 -0.63 -2.83
C ARG A 167 -5.50 -2.02 -2.20
N LEU A 168 -5.99 -2.20 -0.97
CA LEU A 168 -6.20 -3.53 -0.40
C LEU A 168 -7.62 -4.01 -0.75
N ALA A 169 -7.75 -5.04 -1.58
CA ALA A 169 -9.04 -5.65 -1.87
C ALA A 169 -9.48 -6.58 -0.73
N LYS A 170 -8.61 -7.51 -0.35
CA LYS A 170 -8.85 -8.50 0.71
C LYS A 170 -7.54 -8.83 1.41
N CYS A 171 -7.61 -9.12 2.70
CA CYS A 171 -6.51 -9.67 3.49
C CYS A 171 -6.99 -10.96 4.14
N TYR A 172 -6.31 -12.06 3.84
CA TYR A 172 -6.58 -13.38 4.43
C TYR A 172 -5.49 -13.73 5.41
N MET A 173 -5.85 -14.23 6.59
CA MET A 173 -4.91 -14.82 7.54
C MET A 173 -5.13 -16.33 7.56
N LEU A 174 -4.11 -17.09 7.22
CA LEU A 174 -4.14 -18.56 7.17
C LEU A 174 -3.34 -19.16 8.31
N HIS A 175 -3.70 -20.39 8.70
CA HIS A 175 -2.98 -21.17 9.71
C HIS A 175 -2.79 -20.42 11.04
N MET A 176 -3.82 -19.68 11.48
CA MET A 176 -3.82 -18.92 12.73
C MET A 176 -3.44 -19.85 13.89
N PRO A 177 -2.35 -19.57 14.64
CA PRO A 177 -1.92 -20.46 15.71
C PRO A 177 -2.79 -20.24 16.95
N TRP A 178 -2.90 -21.28 17.77
CA TRP A 178 -3.81 -21.36 18.92
C TRP A 178 -3.61 -20.25 19.97
N PHE A 179 -2.44 -19.62 20.04
CA PHE A 179 -2.13 -18.56 20.99
C PHE A 179 -2.61 -17.17 20.53
N PHE A 180 -3.22 -17.04 19.33
CA PHE A 180 -3.98 -15.86 18.97
C PHE A 180 -5.35 -15.94 19.66
N VAL A 181 -5.57 -15.03 20.61
CA VAL A 181 -6.83 -14.93 21.34
C VAL A 181 -7.88 -14.22 20.49
N SER A 182 -9.10 -14.76 20.49
CA SER A 182 -10.29 -14.04 20.07
C SER A 182 -10.58 -12.92 21.08
N VAL A 183 -10.83 -11.70 20.59
CA VAL A 183 -11.39 -10.60 21.38
C VAL A 183 -12.91 -10.63 21.28
#